data_AF-A0A926DZ05-F1
#
_entry.id   AF-A0A926DZ05-F1
#
_cell.length_a   1.000
_cell.length_b   1.000
_cell.length_c   1.000
_cell.angle_alpha   90.00
_cell.angle_beta   90.00
_cell.angle_gamma   90.00
#
_symmetry.space_group_name_H-M   'P 1'
#
loop_
_entity.id
_entity.type
_entity.pdbx_description
1 polymer ?
#
loop_
_entity_poly.entity_id
_entity_poly.type
_entity_poly.pdbx_seq_one_letter_code
_entity_poly.pdbx_strand_id
1 'polypeptide(L)'
;MKRHMRTIISCLLALALVLPSFGAAAALPGGGVAISAGRARGVDVSNTVTIGNGLVSVVYNLDAGTYEMRDLVRDKAVIKDAYSAMNGEASNAGGYTGKWEQKNVSDELGDGKQLVVTLAKEGALTQKIGFTLYPDDSRIVLSGSVLHLR
;
A
#
# COMPACT_ATOMS: atom_id res chain seq x y z
N MET A 1 32.27 -43.09 27.09
CA MET A 1 31.27 -43.98 27.73
C MET A 1 30.01 -43.14 27.95
N LYS A 2 28.78 -43.41 27.50
CA LYS A 2 28.09 -44.52 26.83
C LYS A 2 27.21 -43.92 25.71
N ARG A 3 26.91 -44.76 24.71
CA ARG A 3 26.13 -44.50 23.50
C ARG A 3 24.63 -44.42 23.78
N HIS A 4 23.91 -43.64 22.97
CA HIS A 4 22.62 -43.96 22.30
C HIS A 4 22.41 -42.84 21.26
N MET A 5 22.70 -42.97 19.96
CA MET A 5 22.27 -43.93 18.94
C MET A 5 20.75 -44.03 18.81
N ARG A 6 20.16 -43.16 17.98
CA ARG A 6 19.07 -43.50 17.06
C ARG A 6 19.22 -42.70 15.76
N THR A 7 19.98 -43.30 14.87
CA THR A 7 19.95 -43.04 13.43
C THR A 7 18.76 -43.79 12.86
N ILE A 8 17.85 -43.12 12.14
CA ILE A 8 16.92 -43.77 11.22
C ILE A 8 17.21 -43.21 9.83
N ILE A 9 17.53 -44.15 8.95
CA ILE A 9 17.99 -44.00 7.57
C ILE A 9 16.82 -44.34 6.64
N SER A 10 16.70 -43.53 5.58
CA SER A 10 16.21 -43.82 4.22
C SER A 10 14.75 -44.22 3.96
N CYS A 11 14.11 -43.52 3.00
CA CYS A 11 13.93 -43.95 1.59
C CYS A 11 12.94 -42.97 0.92
N LEU A 12 13.38 -42.12 -0.01
CA LEU A 12 13.37 -42.30 -1.48
C LEU A 12 11.98 -42.38 -2.16
N LEU A 13 11.67 -41.29 -2.86
CA LEU A 13 11.25 -41.20 -4.27
C LEU A 13 9.82 -41.55 -4.73
N ALA A 14 9.27 -40.57 -5.48
CA ALA A 14 8.51 -40.65 -6.73
C ALA A 14 6.96 -40.50 -6.72
N LEU A 15 6.55 -39.32 -7.23
CA LEU A 15 5.68 -39.12 -8.40
C LEU A 15 4.21 -39.64 -8.36
N ALA A 16 3.24 -38.72 -8.26
CA ALA A 16 2.25 -38.42 -9.30
C ALA A 16 1.01 -37.66 -8.77
N LEU A 17 0.71 -36.55 -9.46
CA LEU A 17 -0.61 -35.97 -9.79
C LEU A 17 -1.86 -36.54 -9.10
N VAL A 18 -2.48 -35.74 -8.23
CA VAL A 18 -3.95 -35.63 -8.15
C VAL A 18 -4.31 -34.18 -7.84
N LEU A 19 -4.96 -33.51 -8.80
CA LEU A 19 -5.69 -32.26 -8.61
C LEU A 19 -6.91 -32.53 -7.71
N PRO A 20 -7.20 -31.70 -6.69
CA PRO A 20 -8.57 -31.49 -6.27
C PRO A 20 -9.14 -30.30 -7.04
N SER A 21 -9.98 -30.62 -8.03
CA SER A 21 -10.95 -29.72 -8.60
C SER A 21 -12.02 -29.40 -7.56
N PHE A 22 -11.92 -28.23 -6.92
CA PHE A 22 -12.97 -27.51 -6.21
C PHE A 22 -12.53 -26.04 -6.20
N GLY A 23 -13.30 -25.04 -6.58
CA GLY A 23 -14.62 -24.91 -7.16
C GLY A 23 -14.69 -23.46 -7.65
N ALA A 24 -15.59 -23.16 -8.57
CA ALA A 24 -15.81 -21.81 -9.06
C ALA A 24 -16.17 -20.88 -7.88
N ALA A 25 -15.19 -20.12 -7.38
CA ALA A 25 -15.44 -18.95 -6.56
C ALA A 25 -15.54 -17.77 -7.51
N ALA A 26 -16.71 -17.15 -7.50
CA ALA A 26 -17.08 -16.01 -8.33
C ALA A 26 -15.94 -14.98 -8.41
N ALA A 27 -15.56 -14.65 -9.64
CA ALA A 27 -14.75 -13.49 -9.94
C ALA A 27 -15.52 -12.26 -9.45
N LEU A 28 -15.15 -11.74 -8.27
CA LEU A 28 -15.42 -10.35 -7.95
C LEU A 28 -14.56 -9.50 -8.90
N PRO A 29 -15.12 -8.48 -9.56
CA PRO A 29 -14.34 -7.55 -10.36
C PRO A 29 -13.59 -6.62 -9.40
N GLY A 30 -12.45 -7.08 -8.90
CA GLY A 30 -11.59 -6.32 -8.02
C GLY A 30 -10.21 -6.91 -8.10
N GLY A 31 -9.34 -6.29 -8.90
CA GLY A 31 -7.97 -6.75 -9.14
C GLY A 31 -7.21 -6.99 -7.85
N GLY A 32 -7.10 -8.27 -7.47
CA GLY A 32 -6.24 -8.70 -6.38
C GLY A 32 -4.79 -8.52 -6.78
N VAL A 33 -4.17 -7.45 -6.32
CA VAL A 33 -2.72 -7.27 -6.43
C VAL A 33 -2.06 -8.29 -5.50
N ALA A 34 -1.34 -9.25 -6.07
CA ALA A 34 -0.48 -10.15 -5.31
C ALA A 34 0.71 -9.35 -4.74
N ILE A 35 0.68 -9.06 -3.43
CA ILE A 35 1.73 -8.31 -2.72
C ILE A 35 2.77 -9.31 -2.22
N SER A 36 3.93 -9.39 -2.88
CA SER A 36 5.08 -10.13 -2.35
C SER A 36 5.72 -9.33 -1.21
N ALA A 37 5.91 -9.96 -0.06
CA ALA A 37 6.59 -9.40 1.12
C ALA A 37 7.95 -8.78 0.76
N GLY A 38 8.23 -7.58 1.29
CA GLY A 38 9.59 -7.04 1.40
C GLY A 38 9.89 -5.71 0.68
N ARG A 39 8.99 -5.13 -0.12
CA ARG A 39 9.21 -3.80 -0.70
C ARG A 39 7.91 -3.02 -0.84
N ALA A 40 7.93 -1.75 -0.44
CA ALA A 40 6.86 -0.82 -0.77
C ALA A 40 6.67 -0.76 -2.30
N ARG A 41 5.47 -1.06 -2.79
CA ARG A 41 5.14 -1.08 -4.22
C ARG A 41 3.97 -0.16 -4.54
N GLY A 42 4.10 0.56 -5.64
CA GLY A 42 3.06 1.37 -6.27
C GLY A 42 2.31 0.58 -7.32
N VAL A 43 0.98 0.66 -7.31
CA VAL A 43 0.15 0.19 -8.42
C VAL A 43 -0.91 1.24 -8.71
N ASP A 44 -1.11 1.52 -9.99
CA ASP A 44 -2.21 2.33 -10.52
C ASP A 44 -3.25 1.39 -11.13
N VAL A 45 -4.45 1.40 -10.57
CA VAL A 45 -5.62 0.72 -11.13
C VAL A 45 -6.78 1.69 -11.01
N SER A 46 -7.34 2.13 -12.14
CA SER A 46 -8.56 2.95 -12.15
C SER A 46 -8.46 4.20 -11.26
N ASN A 47 -7.50 5.07 -11.56
CA ASN A 47 -7.29 6.37 -10.90
C ASN A 47 -7.13 6.30 -9.37
N THR A 48 -6.69 5.14 -8.92
CA THR A 48 -6.40 4.82 -7.53
C THR A 48 -4.95 4.41 -7.42
N VAL A 49 -4.24 5.01 -6.47
CA VAL A 49 -2.83 4.73 -6.21
C VAL A 49 -2.66 4.07 -4.86
N THR A 50 -1.92 2.96 -4.86
CA THR A 50 -1.66 2.19 -3.63
C THR A 50 -0.19 2.21 -3.28
N ILE A 51 0.13 2.31 -1.99
CA ILE A 51 1.45 1.98 -1.43
C ILE A 51 1.28 1.05 -0.23
N GLY A 52 2.07 -0.02 -0.14
CA GLY A 52 1.99 -0.94 1.01
C GLY A 52 3.29 -1.73 1.21
N ASN A 53 3.60 -2.10 2.45
CA ASN A 53 4.85 -2.76 2.84
C ASN A 53 4.67 -4.21 3.35
N GLY A 54 3.47 -4.78 3.20
CA GLY A 54 3.12 -6.12 3.70
C GLY A 54 2.53 -6.13 5.10
N LEU A 55 2.65 -5.04 5.87
CA LEU A 55 1.99 -4.86 7.17
C LEU A 55 0.82 -3.89 7.08
N VAL A 56 1.00 -2.80 6.32
CA VAL A 56 -0.01 -1.78 6.10
C VAL A 56 -0.07 -1.37 4.63
N SER A 57 -1.20 -0.81 4.22
CA SER A 57 -1.37 -0.19 2.91
C SER A 57 -2.14 1.11 2.99
N VAL A 58 -1.79 2.06 2.13
CA VAL A 58 -2.57 3.26 1.82
C VAL A 58 -3.11 3.12 0.40
N VAL A 59 -4.40 3.39 0.24
CA VAL A 59 -5.07 3.45 -1.07
C VAL A 59 -5.62 4.86 -1.23
N TYR A 60 -5.19 5.59 -2.25
CA TYR A 60 -5.59 6.96 -2.51
C TYR A 60 -6.39 7.04 -3.81
N ASN A 61 -7.60 7.57 -3.76
CA ASN A 61 -8.44 7.82 -4.92
C ASN A 61 -8.21 9.26 -5.42
N LEU A 62 -7.65 9.40 -6.63
CA LEU A 62 -7.27 10.70 -7.19
C LEU A 62 -8.46 11.54 -7.62
N ASP A 63 -9.57 10.92 -8.04
CA ASP A 63 -10.80 11.63 -8.42
C ASP A 63 -11.55 12.15 -7.19
N ALA A 64 -11.66 11.29 -6.17
CA ALA A 64 -12.39 11.62 -4.95
C ALA A 64 -11.55 12.49 -4.00
N GLY A 65 -10.23 12.52 -4.15
CA GLY A 65 -9.32 13.19 -3.23
C GLY A 65 -9.34 12.58 -1.82
N THR A 66 -9.66 11.28 -1.73
CA THR A 66 -9.76 10.56 -0.46
C THR A 66 -8.76 9.42 -0.38
N TYR A 67 -8.50 8.95 0.84
CA TYR A 67 -7.66 7.79 1.08
C TYR A 67 -8.19 6.87 2.17
N GLU A 68 -7.84 5.60 2.03
CA GLU A 68 -8.01 4.56 3.03
C GLU A 68 -6.65 4.10 3.55
N MET A 69 -6.61 3.69 4.83
CA MET A 69 -5.46 2.99 5.40
C MET A 69 -5.91 1.65 5.96
N ARG A 70 -5.16 0.59 5.66
CA ARG A 70 -5.48 -0.79 6.05
C ARG A 70 -4.34 -1.42 6.83
N ASP A 71 -4.71 -2.18 7.85
CA ASP A 71 -3.88 -3.18 8.52
C ASP A 71 -4.01 -4.48 7.73
N LEU A 72 -2.93 -4.89 7.07
CA LEU A 72 -2.91 -6.09 6.22
C LEU A 72 -2.77 -7.37 7.04
N VAL A 73 -2.26 -7.29 8.26
CA VAL A 73 -2.13 -8.45 9.16
C VAL A 73 -3.50 -8.88 9.69
N ARG A 74 -4.37 -7.90 9.95
CA ARG A 74 -5.73 -8.12 10.45
C ARG A 74 -6.81 -8.06 9.37
N ASP A 75 -6.42 -7.86 8.12
CA ASP A 75 -7.31 -7.64 6.96
C ASP A 75 -8.44 -6.63 7.26
N LYS A 76 -8.05 -5.46 7.80
CA LYS A 76 -9.02 -4.47 8.30
C LYS A 76 -8.66 -3.06 7.86
N ALA A 77 -9.65 -2.35 7.31
CA ALA A 77 -9.56 -0.90 7.13
C ALA A 77 -9.60 -0.18 8.49
N VAL A 78 -8.54 0.59 8.77
CA VAL A 78 -8.37 1.38 9.98
C VAL A 78 -8.88 2.81 9.77
N ILE A 79 -8.66 3.34 8.57
CA ILE A 79 -9.14 4.65 8.12
C ILE A 79 -9.87 4.46 6.79
N LYS A 80 -11.04 5.11 6.65
CA LYS A 80 -11.89 5.07 5.46
C LYS A 80 -12.27 6.48 5.05
N ASP A 81 -12.33 6.72 3.74
CA ASP A 81 -12.79 7.96 3.11
C ASP A 81 -12.18 9.24 3.72
N ALA A 82 -10.93 9.16 4.19
CA ALA A 82 -10.25 10.29 4.80
C ALA A 82 -9.75 11.26 3.74
N TYR A 83 -9.63 12.53 4.08
CA TYR A 83 -9.16 13.58 3.19
C TYR A 83 -8.24 14.54 3.95
N SER A 84 -7.45 15.31 3.21
CA SER A 84 -6.68 16.43 3.73
C SER A 84 -7.47 17.73 3.66
N ALA A 85 -7.35 18.57 4.68
CA ALA A 85 -7.87 19.94 4.66
C ALA A 85 -6.77 20.91 5.08
N MET A 86 -6.49 21.92 4.25
CA MET A 86 -5.45 22.92 4.49
C MET A 86 -5.95 24.29 3.99
N ASN A 87 -5.86 25.33 4.83
CA ASN A 87 -6.31 26.70 4.49
C ASN A 87 -7.75 26.78 3.96
N GLY A 88 -8.66 25.97 4.51
CA GLY A 88 -10.07 25.94 4.08
C GLY A 88 -10.34 25.11 2.82
N GLU A 89 -9.30 24.64 2.13
CA GLU A 89 -9.43 23.76 0.96
C GLU A 89 -9.35 22.29 1.40
N ALA A 90 -10.32 21.49 0.98
CA ALA A 90 -10.36 20.06 1.22
C ALA A 90 -10.07 19.28 -0.07
N SER A 91 -9.23 18.24 0.00
CA SER A 91 -8.89 17.44 -1.18
C SER A 91 -10.11 16.75 -1.81
N ASN A 92 -11.16 16.49 -1.03
CA ASN A 92 -12.41 15.92 -1.50
C ASN A 92 -13.46 16.95 -1.98
N ALA A 93 -13.13 18.25 -2.04
CA ALA A 93 -14.06 19.29 -2.46
C ALA A 93 -14.38 19.29 -3.98
N GLY A 94 -13.81 18.35 -4.73
CA GLY A 94 -14.00 18.22 -6.17
C GLY A 94 -13.27 19.30 -6.99
N GLY A 95 -13.10 19.01 -8.28
CA GLY A 95 -12.41 19.89 -9.23
C GLY A 95 -10.88 19.87 -9.13
N TYR A 96 -10.32 18.99 -8.32
CA TYR A 96 -8.89 18.73 -8.29
C TYR A 96 -8.50 17.73 -9.40
N THR A 97 -7.37 17.99 -10.03
CA THR A 97 -6.66 17.02 -10.86
C THR A 97 -5.53 16.41 -10.05
N GLY A 98 -5.57 15.10 -9.84
CA GLY A 98 -4.56 14.35 -9.10
C GLY A 98 -3.41 13.86 -9.99
N LYS A 99 -2.19 13.99 -9.49
CA LYS A 99 -0.98 13.32 -10.01
C LYS A 99 -0.26 12.64 -8.86
N TRP A 100 0.57 11.65 -9.16
CA TRP A 100 1.34 10.97 -8.13
C TRP A 100 2.75 10.63 -8.60
N GLU A 101 3.64 10.47 -7.61
CA GLU A 101 4.97 9.93 -7.82
C GLU A 101 5.38 9.07 -6.62
N GLN A 102 6.35 8.17 -6.85
CA GLN A 102 7.00 7.43 -5.78
C GLN A 102 8.49 7.72 -5.74
N LYS A 103 9.02 7.89 -4.54
CA LYS A 103 10.45 8.11 -4.32
C LYS A 103 10.94 7.33 -3.10
N ASN A 104 12.22 6.98 -3.13
CA ASN A 104 12.89 6.46 -1.94
C ASN A 104 13.16 7.63 -0.97
N VAL A 105 13.08 7.36 0.31
CA VAL A 105 13.40 8.31 1.39
C VAL A 105 14.39 7.64 2.30
N SER A 106 15.39 8.39 2.77
CA SER A 106 16.36 7.95 3.77
C SER A 106 16.43 9.05 4.82
N ASP A 107 16.00 8.75 6.03
CA ASP A 107 15.91 9.71 7.14
C ASP A 107 16.22 9.02 8.48
N GLU A 108 15.96 9.68 9.60
CA GLU A 108 16.23 9.16 10.94
C GLU A 108 15.45 7.88 11.30
N LEU A 109 14.38 7.58 10.56
CA LEU A 109 13.60 6.35 10.71
C LEU A 109 14.09 5.22 9.80
N GLY A 110 15.08 5.49 8.95
CA GLY A 110 15.73 4.54 8.05
C GLY A 110 15.37 4.76 6.59
N ASP A 111 15.54 3.71 5.79
CA ASP A 111 15.26 3.73 4.36
C ASP A 111 13.81 3.31 4.10
N GLY A 112 13.01 4.21 3.54
CA GLY A 112 11.61 4.01 3.23
C GLY A 112 11.26 4.32 1.78
N LYS A 113 9.96 4.20 1.47
CA LYS A 113 9.39 4.67 0.21
C LYS A 113 8.22 5.59 0.51
N GLN A 114 8.18 6.70 -0.21
CA GLN A 114 7.12 7.69 -0.11
C GLN A 114 6.29 7.69 -1.39
N LEU A 115 4.96 7.62 -1.24
CA LEU A 115 3.99 8.02 -2.25
C LEU A 115 3.67 9.49 -2.04
N VAL A 116 3.84 10.31 -3.07
CA VAL A 116 3.46 11.72 -3.05
C VAL A 116 2.31 11.92 -4.02
N VAL A 117 1.17 12.39 -3.52
CA VAL A 117 0.01 12.81 -4.30
C VAL A 117 0.01 14.33 -4.39
N THR A 118 -0.10 14.85 -5.60
CA THR A 118 -0.25 16.28 -5.89
C THR A 118 -1.64 16.52 -6.45
N LEU A 119 -2.41 17.38 -5.79
CA LEU A 119 -3.74 17.81 -6.22
C LEU A 119 -3.67 19.27 -6.65
N ALA A 120 -4.03 19.55 -7.89
CA ALA A 120 -4.09 20.91 -8.43
C ALA A 120 -5.51 21.25 -8.86
N LYS A 121 -5.96 22.47 -8.56
CA LYS A 121 -7.25 23.01 -8.98
C LYS A 121 -7.04 24.46 -9.39
N GLU A 122 -7.62 24.85 -10.52
CA GLU A 122 -7.50 26.22 -11.02
C GLU A 122 -8.06 27.21 -10.01
N GLY A 123 -7.33 28.30 -9.76
CA GLY A 123 -7.70 29.31 -8.77
C GLY A 123 -7.59 28.87 -7.30
N ALA A 124 -7.08 27.67 -7.02
CA ALA A 124 -6.91 27.14 -5.67
C ALA A 124 -5.45 26.77 -5.38
N LEU A 125 -5.16 26.49 -4.10
CA LEU A 125 -3.85 26.00 -3.68
C LEU A 125 -3.60 24.59 -4.23
N THR A 126 -2.37 24.37 -4.72
CA THR A 126 -1.90 23.01 -5.01
C THR A 126 -1.55 22.32 -3.71
N GLN A 127 -2.19 21.19 -3.43
CA GLN A 127 -1.94 20.39 -2.24
C GLN A 127 -0.98 19.25 -2.58
N LYS A 128 0.00 18.98 -1.72
CA LYS A 128 0.85 17.79 -1.77
C LYS A 128 0.69 16.99 -0.50
N ILE A 129 0.39 15.71 -0.64
CA ILE A 129 0.18 14.77 0.46
C ILE A 129 1.18 13.62 0.28
N GLY A 130 2.01 13.36 1.28
CA GLY A 130 3.00 12.29 1.26
C GLY A 130 2.68 11.20 2.28
N PHE A 131 2.75 9.94 1.84
CA PHE A 131 2.65 8.75 2.69
C PHE A 131 3.95 7.98 2.62
N THR A 132 4.72 7.95 3.71
CA THR A 132 5.98 7.21 3.79
C THR A 132 5.78 5.92 4.58
N LEU A 133 6.23 4.81 3.99
CA LEU A 133 6.30 3.50 4.63
C LEU A 133 7.76 3.02 4.69
N TYR A 134 8.13 2.44 5.82
CA TYR A 134 9.42 1.78 6.01
C TYR A 134 9.25 0.26 5.97
N PRO A 135 10.28 -0.50 5.56
CA PRO A 135 10.27 -1.96 5.66
C PRO A 135 9.99 -2.42 7.10
N ASP A 136 9.22 -3.50 7.24
CA ASP A 136 8.97 -4.19 8.51
C ASP A 136 8.37 -3.34 9.66
N ASP A 137 7.80 -2.18 9.32
CA ASP A 137 7.18 -1.26 10.28
C ASP A 137 5.71 -1.00 9.92
N SER A 138 4.80 -1.08 10.90
CA SER A 138 3.38 -0.79 10.68
C SER A 138 3.05 0.71 10.70
N ARG A 139 4.01 1.58 10.97
CA ARG A 139 3.81 3.04 11.01
C ARG A 139 3.67 3.62 9.60
N ILE A 140 2.74 4.56 9.45
CA ILE A 140 2.55 5.37 8.25
C ILE A 140 2.89 6.81 8.61
N VAL A 141 3.92 7.37 7.99
CA VAL A 141 4.29 8.78 8.20
C VAL A 141 3.57 9.63 7.17
N LEU A 142 2.78 10.59 7.67
CA LEU A 142 2.05 11.56 6.87
C LEU A 142 2.85 12.86 6.77
N SER A 143 2.92 13.41 5.56
CA SER A 143 3.47 14.75 5.31
C SER A 143 2.53 15.54 4.41
N GLY A 144 2.51 16.85 4.58
CA GLY A 144 1.62 17.73 3.83
C GLY A 144 2.30 19.05 3.52
N SER A 145 2.09 19.57 2.32
CA SER A 145 2.46 20.94 1.96
C SER A 145 1.46 21.55 0.99
N VAL A 146 1.37 22.88 1.01
CA VAL A 146 0.59 23.66 0.06
C VAL A 146 1.52 24.57 -0.72
N LEU A 147 1.27 24.69 -2.02
CA LEU A 147 1.96 25.61 -2.89
C LEU A 147 0.95 26.55 -3.55
N HIS A 148 1.23 27.84 -3.45
CA HIS A 148 0.53 28.86 -4.22
C HIS A 148 1.33 29.10 -5.50
N LEU A 149 0.83 28.58 -6.61
CA LEU A 149 1.38 28.89 -7.93
C LEU A 149 0.79 30.25 -8.34
N ARG A 150 1.66 31.27 -8.43
CA ARG A 150 1.31 32.60 -8.93
C ARG A 150 1.15 32.60 -10.44
#